data_AF-A0A8T5IWQ4-F1
#
_entry.id   AF-A0A8T5IWQ4-F1
#
_cell.length_a   1.000
_cell.length_b   1.000
_cell.length_c   1.000
_cell.angle_alpha   90.00
_cell.angle_beta   90.00
_cell.angle_gamma   90.00
#
_symmetry.space_group_name_H-M   'P 1'
#
loop_
_entity.id
_entity.type
_entity.pdbx_description
1 polymer ?
#
loop_
_entity_poly.entity_id
_entity_poly.type
_entity_poly.pdbx_seq_one_letter_code
_entity_poly.pdbx_strand_id
1 'polypeptide(L)'
;MYESALSLGRFEKYFKERRLGEFYFPNGECLIGPAEGKISERHGPFHIEMDDLYRTITGWDENGNKELPLEDILGVMIFGDAVRYPGYRSRKKYWLFGEKINTEKQEKIQPSYADILIITKKTEDYSPKILEPEIYSRDGIQITAGGIRPHIIDYTNYFHRFFKNSISECGNLDDGIMILECNNELIRDQSISNEFIPHTIAWKEDKNTKLYAGIDFIFN
;
A
#
# COMPACT_ATOMS: atom_id res chain seq x y z
N MET A 1 -3.96 -10.80 13.09
CA MET A 1 -3.24 -10.14 11.99
C MET A 1 -2.93 -11.23 10.99
N TYR A 2 -3.23 -11.03 9.71
CA TYR A 2 -3.07 -12.04 8.67
C TYR A 2 -1.91 -11.69 7.74
N GLU A 3 -1.13 -12.71 7.38
CA GLU A 3 0.06 -12.63 6.53
C GLU A 3 -0.15 -13.48 5.26
N SER A 4 -1.17 -13.16 4.48
CA SER A 4 -1.42 -13.79 3.16
C SER A 4 -2.23 -12.87 2.26
N ALA A 5 -2.09 -13.04 0.94
CA ALA A 5 -2.94 -12.36 -0.05
C ALA A 5 -4.43 -12.62 0.24
N LEU A 6 -5.23 -11.55 0.19
CA LEU A 6 -6.67 -11.63 0.40
C LEU A 6 -7.35 -11.86 -0.95
N SER A 7 -8.09 -12.96 -1.09
CA SER A 7 -8.89 -13.17 -2.32
C SER A 7 -9.93 -12.05 -2.46
N LEU A 8 -10.18 -11.58 -3.69
CA LEU A 8 -11.17 -10.51 -3.95
C LEU A 8 -12.57 -10.83 -3.41
N GLY A 9 -13.01 -12.10 -3.48
CA GLY A 9 -14.32 -12.50 -2.95
C GLY A 9 -14.43 -12.36 -1.42
N ARG A 10 -13.35 -12.67 -0.68
CA ARG A 10 -13.30 -12.42 0.77
C ARG A 10 -13.21 -10.92 1.07
N PHE A 11 -12.48 -10.18 0.25
CA PHE A 11 -12.35 -8.73 0.39
C PHE A 11 -13.71 -8.03 0.29
N GLU A 12 -14.50 -8.36 -0.73
CA GLU A 12 -15.87 -7.85 -0.88
C GLU A 12 -16.79 -8.26 0.27
N LYS A 13 -16.73 -9.52 0.69
CA LYS A 13 -17.54 -9.99 1.82
C LYS A 13 -17.25 -9.17 3.07
N TYR A 14 -15.98 -8.98 3.42
CA TYR A 14 -15.58 -8.21 4.59
C TYR A 14 -15.90 -6.72 4.47
N PHE A 15 -15.81 -6.15 3.27
CA PHE A 15 -16.25 -4.77 3.02
C PHE A 15 -17.74 -4.60 3.33
N LYS A 16 -18.58 -5.48 2.77
CA LYS A 16 -20.05 -5.46 2.99
C LYS A 16 -20.43 -5.70 4.45
N GLU A 17 -19.66 -6.53 5.16
CA GLU A 17 -19.85 -6.79 6.59
C GLU A 17 -19.26 -5.68 7.50
N ARG A 18 -18.62 -4.63 6.94
CA ARG A 18 -17.91 -3.56 7.67
C ARG A 18 -16.83 -4.08 8.62
N ARG A 19 -16.11 -5.09 8.16
CA ARG A 19 -15.08 -5.79 8.94
C ARG A 19 -13.68 -5.30 8.58
N LEU A 20 -13.43 -4.96 7.33
CA LEU A 20 -12.12 -4.52 6.84
C LEU A 20 -11.45 -3.49 7.77
N GLY A 21 -10.26 -3.86 8.27
CA GLY A 21 -9.47 -3.02 9.17
C GLY A 21 -8.41 -2.22 8.42
N GLU A 22 -7.19 -2.26 8.94
CA GLU A 22 -6.05 -1.53 8.40
C GLU A 22 -5.10 -2.48 7.67
N PHE A 23 -4.43 -1.97 6.64
CA PHE A 23 -3.39 -2.64 5.87
C PHE A 23 -2.05 -1.97 6.14
N TYR A 24 -1.11 -2.71 6.72
CA TYR A 24 0.17 -2.22 7.21
C TYR A 24 1.31 -2.53 6.25
N PHE A 25 2.24 -1.58 6.18
CA PHE A 25 3.39 -1.61 5.28
C PHE A 25 4.70 -1.73 6.05
N PRO A 26 5.76 -2.23 5.39
CA PRO A 26 7.06 -2.43 6.03
C PRO A 26 7.80 -1.11 6.28
N ASN A 27 7.56 -0.09 5.46
CA ASN A 27 8.27 1.18 5.52
C ASN A 27 7.34 2.28 6.03
N GLY A 28 7.91 3.17 6.83
CA GLY A 28 7.23 4.34 7.33
C GLY A 28 6.72 4.21 8.74
N GLU A 29 6.60 5.37 9.36
CA GLU A 29 6.09 5.56 10.70
C GLU A 29 4.84 6.45 10.59
N CYS A 30 3.66 5.93 10.95
CA CYS A 30 2.48 6.75 11.15
C CYS A 30 2.48 7.33 12.56
N LEU A 31 2.03 8.57 12.71
CA LEU A 31 1.83 9.18 14.01
C LEU A 31 0.64 8.48 14.71
N ILE A 32 0.89 7.94 15.91
CA ILE A 32 -0.09 7.45 16.87
C ILE A 32 0.13 8.26 18.17
N GLY A 33 -0.38 9.49 18.22
CA GLY A 33 -0.17 10.40 19.35
C GLY A 33 -1.49 10.79 20.01
N PRO A 34 -1.59 11.05 21.33
CA PRO A 34 -2.82 11.57 21.91
C PRO A 34 -3.17 12.96 21.33
N ALA A 35 -4.44 13.21 21.07
CA ALA A 35 -5.06 14.45 20.59
C ALA A 35 -4.73 15.69 21.44
N GLU A 36 -4.15 15.51 22.64
CA GLU A 36 -3.84 16.58 23.58
C GLU A 36 -2.34 16.73 23.93
N GLY A 37 -1.42 16.07 23.21
CA GLY A 37 0.03 16.32 23.36
C GLY A 37 0.64 15.96 24.74
N LYS A 38 -0.04 15.14 25.54
CA LYS A 38 0.35 14.78 26.93
C LYS A 38 1.10 13.45 27.06
N ILE A 39 1.35 12.74 25.96
CA ILE A 39 2.11 11.48 25.93
C ILE A 39 3.10 11.58 24.77
N SER A 40 4.26 10.96 24.90
CA SER A 40 5.23 10.82 23.81
C SER A 40 4.53 10.29 22.56
N GLU A 41 4.68 11.00 21.44
CA GLU A 41 4.25 10.55 20.12
C GLU A 41 4.77 9.12 19.91
N ARG A 42 3.86 8.16 19.75
CA ARG A 42 4.23 6.81 19.36
C ARG A 42 4.15 6.75 17.85
N HIS A 43 5.16 6.18 17.24
CA HIS A 43 5.15 5.90 15.82
C HIS A 43 4.74 4.44 15.63
N GLY A 44 3.64 4.20 14.92
CA GLY A 44 3.25 2.88 14.44
C GLY A 44 3.68 2.67 12.98
N PRO A 45 3.56 1.45 12.44
CA PRO A 45 3.82 1.22 11.03
C PRO A 45 2.84 1.99 10.13
N PHE A 46 3.33 2.54 9.01
CA PHE A 46 2.50 3.14 7.96
C PHE A 46 1.37 2.18 7.56
N HIS A 47 0.16 2.72 7.40
CA HIS A 47 -1.01 1.93 7.03
C HIS A 47 -2.00 2.72 6.18
N ILE A 48 -2.86 1.99 5.47
CA ILE A 48 -4.07 2.51 4.82
C ILE A 48 -5.30 1.77 5.34
N GLU A 49 -6.48 2.40 5.27
CA GLU A 49 -7.75 1.74 5.55
C GLU A 49 -8.11 0.78 4.41
N MET A 50 -8.46 -0.46 4.73
CA MET A 50 -8.83 -1.45 3.72
C MET A 50 -10.16 -1.17 3.05
N ASP A 51 -11.07 -0.45 3.72
CA ASP A 51 -12.31 0.04 3.10
C ASP A 51 -12.02 1.03 1.98
N ASP A 52 -11.07 1.94 2.21
CA ASP A 52 -10.68 2.94 1.23
C ASP A 52 -9.95 2.30 0.06
N LEU A 53 -9.12 1.31 0.34
CA LEU A 53 -8.52 0.46 -0.69
C LEU A 53 -9.59 -0.24 -1.53
N TYR A 54 -10.62 -0.84 -0.93
CA TYR A 54 -11.72 -1.49 -1.66
C TYR A 54 -12.45 -0.50 -2.57
N ARG A 55 -12.81 0.67 -2.04
CA ARG A 55 -13.49 1.75 -2.80
C ARG A 55 -12.63 2.25 -3.95
N THR A 56 -11.33 2.41 -3.72
CA THR A 56 -10.36 2.87 -4.73
C THR A 56 -10.15 1.85 -5.83
N ILE A 57 -10.19 0.57 -5.52
CA ILE A 57 -10.04 -0.51 -6.50
C ILE A 57 -11.30 -0.66 -7.36
N THR A 58 -12.48 -0.53 -6.76
CA THR A 58 -13.75 -0.88 -7.40
C THR A 58 -14.58 0.30 -7.90
N GLY A 59 -14.21 1.53 -7.52
CA GLY A 59 -15.05 2.72 -7.70
C GLY A 59 -16.36 2.63 -6.94
N TRP A 60 -16.37 1.96 -5.78
CA TRP A 60 -17.58 1.78 -4.99
C TRP A 60 -18.14 3.12 -4.49
N ASP A 61 -19.36 3.46 -4.91
CA ASP A 61 -20.06 4.68 -4.51
C ASP A 61 -20.96 4.49 -3.28
N GLU A 62 -21.54 5.59 -2.78
CA GLU A 62 -22.46 5.54 -1.64
C GLU A 62 -23.79 4.83 -1.93
N ASN A 63 -24.16 4.71 -3.20
CA ASN A 63 -25.36 4.02 -3.65
C ASN A 63 -25.16 2.50 -3.80
N GLY A 64 -23.92 2.03 -3.62
CA GLY A 64 -23.54 0.63 -3.73
C GLY A 64 -23.22 0.15 -5.14
N ASN A 65 -22.98 1.07 -6.07
CA ASN A 65 -22.56 0.77 -7.43
C ASN A 65 -21.03 0.67 -7.49
N LYS A 66 -20.53 -0.21 -8.35
CA LYS A 66 -19.12 -0.30 -8.72
C LYS A 66 -18.93 0.25 -10.11
N GLU A 67 -17.90 1.06 -10.30
CA GLU A 67 -17.44 1.45 -11.63
C GLU A 67 -16.57 0.34 -12.26
N LEU A 68 -15.86 -0.44 -11.43
CA LEU A 68 -15.04 -1.58 -11.86
C LEU A 68 -15.55 -2.89 -11.23
N PRO A 69 -16.15 -3.80 -12.02
CA PRO A 69 -16.55 -5.12 -11.55
C PRO A 69 -15.35 -5.96 -11.09
N LEU A 70 -15.51 -6.70 -9.98
CA LEU A 70 -14.42 -7.51 -9.43
C LEU A 70 -13.96 -8.63 -10.39
N GLU A 71 -14.87 -9.14 -11.22
CA GLU A 71 -14.56 -10.15 -12.24
C GLU A 71 -13.64 -9.65 -13.36
N ASP A 72 -13.57 -8.33 -13.55
CA ASP A 72 -12.67 -7.68 -14.51
C ASP A 72 -11.29 -7.39 -13.91
N ILE A 73 -11.12 -7.53 -12.60
CA ILE A 73 -9.84 -7.34 -11.90
C ILE A 73 -9.09 -8.66 -11.84
N LEU A 74 -7.88 -8.68 -12.40
CA LEU A 74 -6.97 -9.83 -12.36
C LEU A 74 -6.13 -9.85 -11.09
N GLY A 75 -5.69 -8.68 -10.64
CA GLY A 75 -4.91 -8.55 -9.43
C GLY A 75 -4.66 -7.10 -9.05
N VAL A 76 -4.26 -6.91 -7.80
CA VAL A 76 -3.82 -5.62 -7.28
C VAL A 76 -2.45 -5.79 -6.62
N MET A 77 -1.49 -5.02 -7.11
CA MET A 77 -0.12 -4.98 -6.61
C MET A 77 0.11 -3.67 -5.87
N ILE A 78 0.92 -3.70 -4.81
CA ILE A 78 1.46 -2.49 -4.20
C ILE A 78 2.93 -2.40 -4.54
N PHE A 79 3.41 -1.21 -4.85
CA PHE A 79 4.80 -0.96 -5.20
C PHE A 79 5.28 0.38 -4.62
N GLY A 80 6.51 0.75 -4.92
CA GLY A 80 7.06 2.04 -4.51
C GLY A 80 7.61 2.08 -3.09
N ASP A 81 7.77 3.30 -2.57
CA ASP A 81 8.49 3.56 -1.32
C ASP A 81 7.84 2.88 -0.11
N ALA A 82 6.52 2.62 -0.13
CA ALA A 82 5.81 1.92 0.93
C ALA A 82 6.30 0.49 1.15
N VAL A 83 6.74 -0.21 0.09
CA VAL A 83 7.14 -1.62 0.13
C VAL A 83 8.59 -1.88 -0.31
N ARG A 84 9.33 -0.82 -0.65
CA ARG A 84 10.72 -0.88 -1.14
C ARG A 84 11.69 -1.54 -0.16
N TYR A 85 12.53 -2.45 -0.67
CA TYR A 85 13.61 -3.06 0.11
C TYR A 85 15.02 -2.72 -0.43
N PRO A 86 16.02 -2.46 0.44
CA PRO A 86 15.88 -2.21 1.87
C PRO A 86 15.11 -0.91 2.14
N GLY A 87 14.44 -0.80 3.29
CA GLY A 87 13.63 0.36 3.72
C GLY A 87 14.41 1.66 3.97
N TYR A 88 15.55 1.83 3.31
CA TYR A 88 16.46 2.96 3.43
C TYR A 88 16.90 3.43 2.05
N ARG A 89 17.05 4.75 1.88
CA ARG A 89 17.63 5.37 0.69
C ARG A 89 18.99 5.99 1.01
N SER A 90 19.93 5.89 0.08
CA SER A 90 21.24 6.55 0.20
C SER A 90 21.14 7.99 -0.27
N ARG A 91 21.39 8.95 0.63
CA ARG A 91 21.54 10.36 0.27
C ARG A 91 23.01 10.70 0.11
N LYS A 92 23.36 11.32 -1.02
CA LYS A 92 24.69 11.88 -1.27
C LYS A 92 24.69 13.35 -0.91
N LYS A 93 25.54 13.75 0.03
CA LYS A 93 25.78 15.17 0.35
C LYS A 93 27.07 15.62 -0.32
N TYR A 94 27.00 16.75 -1.02
CA TYR A 94 28.16 17.45 -1.55
C TYR A 94 28.33 18.76 -0.78
N TRP A 95 29.56 19.11 -0.43
CA TRP A 95 29.88 20.44 0.11
C TRP A 95 30.25 21.37 -1.05
N LEU A 96 29.72 22.60 -1.02
CA LEU A 96 29.92 23.60 -2.08
C LEU A 96 31.37 24.15 -2.15
N PHE A 97 32.18 23.95 -1.11
CA PHE A 97 33.56 24.43 -1.03
C PHE A 97 34.45 23.38 -0.33
N GLY A 98 35.61 23.07 -0.92
CA GLY A 98 36.61 22.11 -0.38
C GLY A 98 36.75 20.81 -1.19
N GLU A 99 37.57 19.88 -0.69
CA GLU A 99 37.71 18.53 -1.29
C GLU A 99 36.35 17.81 -1.33
N LYS A 100 36.11 17.07 -2.42
CA LYS A 100 34.86 16.35 -2.64
C LYS A 100 34.75 15.17 -1.67
N ILE A 101 34.10 15.38 -0.54
CA ILE A 101 33.72 14.30 0.37
C ILE A 101 32.34 13.78 -0.06
N ASN A 102 32.29 12.57 -0.62
CA ASN A 102 31.05 11.84 -0.85
C ASN A 102 30.68 11.12 0.46
N THR A 103 29.82 11.71 1.29
CA THR A 103 29.22 10.97 2.42
C THR A 103 27.93 10.33 1.95
N GLU A 104 27.88 8.99 1.93
CA GLU A 104 26.64 8.24 1.74
C GLU A 104 26.02 8.01 3.12
N LYS A 105 24.85 8.61 3.36
CA LYS A 105 24.07 8.37 4.57
C LYS A 105 22.80 7.60 4.21
N GLN A 106 22.52 6.52 4.95
CA GLN A 106 21.25 5.84 4.88
C GLN A 106 20.18 6.65 5.62
N GLU A 107 19.08 6.97 4.92
CA GLU A 107 17.89 7.60 5.48
C GLU A 107 16.73 6.60 5.41
N LYS A 108 15.99 6.41 6.51
CA LYS A 108 14.77 5.59 6.52
C LYS A 108 13.76 6.15 5.51
N ILE A 109 13.08 5.26 4.78
CA ILE A 109 11.97 5.63 3.90
C ILE A 109 10.73 5.92 4.73
N GLN A 110 10.06 7.04 4.43
CA GLN A 110 8.85 7.53 5.11
C GLN A 110 7.80 7.84 4.03
N PRO A 111 7.06 6.83 3.54
CA PRO A 111 6.04 7.01 2.51
C PRO A 111 4.86 7.82 3.04
N SER A 112 4.27 8.65 2.18
CA SER A 112 2.98 9.30 2.45
C SER A 112 1.82 8.60 1.73
N TYR A 113 2.11 7.85 0.67
CA TYR A 113 1.14 7.13 -0.14
C TYR A 113 1.54 5.66 -0.26
N ALA A 114 0.54 4.80 -0.40
CA ALA A 114 0.70 3.49 -1.00
C ALA A 114 0.42 3.60 -2.50
N ASP A 115 1.44 3.36 -3.33
CA ASP A 115 1.26 3.27 -4.78
C ASP A 115 0.71 1.89 -5.13
N ILE A 116 -0.49 1.85 -5.72
CA ILE A 116 -1.19 0.61 -6.05
C ILE A 116 -1.37 0.48 -7.56
N LEU A 117 -1.17 -0.72 -8.09
CA LEU A 117 -1.41 -1.06 -9.48
C LEU A 117 -2.56 -2.07 -9.57
N ILE A 118 -3.65 -1.66 -10.22
CA ILE A 118 -4.82 -2.46 -10.52
C ILE A 118 -4.66 -3.01 -11.94
N ILE A 119 -4.61 -4.34 -12.07
CA ILE A 119 -4.47 -5.03 -13.35
C ILE A 119 -5.84 -5.58 -13.74
N THR A 120 -6.36 -5.18 -14.89
CA THR A 120 -7.69 -5.57 -15.39
C THR A 120 -7.62 -6.48 -16.61
N LYS A 121 -8.72 -7.19 -16.92
CA LYS A 121 -8.82 -8.06 -18.11
C LYS A 121 -8.82 -7.29 -19.43
N LYS A 122 -9.44 -6.11 -19.43
CA LYS A 122 -9.65 -5.26 -20.61
C LYS A 122 -9.42 -3.80 -20.23
N THR A 123 -9.21 -2.95 -21.23
CA THR A 123 -9.12 -1.50 -21.00
C THR A 123 -10.45 -1.01 -20.45
N GLU A 124 -10.42 -0.44 -19.25
CA GLU A 124 -11.60 0.11 -18.60
C GLU A 124 -11.58 1.63 -18.70
N ASP A 125 -12.75 2.26 -18.83
CA ASP A 125 -12.91 3.73 -18.75
C ASP A 125 -12.92 4.22 -17.28
N TYR A 126 -12.49 3.36 -16.36
CA TYR A 126 -12.42 3.65 -14.94
C TYR A 126 -11.12 4.39 -14.62
N SER A 127 -11.24 5.56 -14.01
CA SER A 127 -10.11 6.35 -13.52
C SER A 127 -10.18 6.47 -12.00
N PRO A 128 -9.46 5.61 -11.25
CA PRO A 128 -9.49 5.64 -9.80
C PRO A 128 -8.90 6.96 -9.28
N LYS A 129 -9.57 7.55 -8.29
CA LYS A 129 -9.12 8.83 -7.70
C LYS A 129 -7.97 8.60 -6.73
N ILE A 130 -7.03 9.54 -6.71
CA ILE A 130 -6.01 9.61 -5.66
C ILE A 130 -6.71 9.95 -4.35
N LEU A 131 -6.43 9.16 -3.31
CA LEU A 131 -6.84 9.44 -1.95
C LEU A 131 -5.67 10.10 -1.23
N GLU A 132 -5.89 11.30 -0.72
CA GLU A 132 -4.88 12.03 0.03
C GLU A 132 -4.71 11.45 1.45
N PRO A 133 -3.54 11.60 2.07
CA PRO A 133 -3.34 11.17 3.46
C PRO A 133 -4.27 11.95 4.39
N GLU A 134 -4.89 11.24 5.33
CA GLU A 134 -5.84 11.84 6.27
C GLU A 134 -5.31 11.79 7.70
N ILE A 135 -5.58 12.86 8.46
CA ILE A 135 -5.33 12.93 9.90
C ILE A 135 -6.67 12.94 10.60
N TYR A 136 -6.93 11.92 11.42
CA TYR A 136 -8.16 11.82 12.20
C TYR A 136 -7.88 11.51 13.66
N SER A 137 -8.87 11.71 14.53
CA SER A 137 -8.75 11.44 15.96
C SER A 137 -9.67 10.30 16.39
N ARG A 138 -9.13 9.25 17.02
CA ARG A 138 -9.89 8.15 17.65
C ARG A 138 -9.52 8.06 19.13
N ASP A 139 -10.50 8.11 20.02
CA ASP A 139 -10.30 8.03 21.47
C ASP A 139 -9.29 9.05 22.03
N GLY A 140 -9.27 10.25 21.43
CA GLY A 140 -8.30 11.27 21.78
C GLY A 140 -6.87 10.87 21.39
N ILE A 141 -6.69 10.13 20.29
CA ILE A 141 -5.41 9.82 19.63
C ILE A 141 -5.50 10.28 18.17
N GLN A 142 -4.62 11.20 17.76
CA GLN A 142 -4.37 11.52 16.36
C GLN A 142 -3.67 10.35 15.67
N ILE A 143 -4.28 9.93 14.57
CA ILE A 143 -3.81 8.86 13.68
C ILE A 143 -3.66 9.49 12.30
N THR A 144 -2.50 9.29 11.67
CA THR A 144 -2.30 9.61 10.26
C THR A 144 -2.43 8.34 9.43
N ALA A 145 -3.49 8.25 8.63
CA ALA A 145 -3.60 7.23 7.60
C ALA A 145 -2.87 7.69 6.32
N GLY A 146 -2.21 6.75 5.66
CA GLY A 146 -1.58 6.99 4.38
C GLY A 146 -2.58 7.27 3.28
N GLY A 147 -2.15 8.03 2.27
CA GLY A 147 -2.90 8.17 1.03
C GLY A 147 -2.79 6.93 0.14
N ILE A 148 -3.61 6.87 -0.90
CA ILE A 148 -3.57 5.82 -1.92
C ILE A 148 -3.38 6.48 -3.28
N ARG A 149 -2.33 6.07 -4.01
CA ARG A 149 -2.12 6.49 -5.40
C ARG A 149 -2.39 5.31 -6.33
N PRO A 150 -3.57 5.28 -6.97
CA PRO A 150 -3.91 4.18 -7.86
C PRO A 150 -3.41 4.39 -9.28
N HIS A 151 -2.96 3.29 -9.86
CA HIS A 151 -2.63 3.14 -11.27
C HIS A 151 -3.48 1.98 -11.79
N ILE A 152 -4.09 2.14 -12.96
CA ILE A 152 -4.88 1.10 -13.60
C ILE A 152 -4.29 0.76 -14.96
N ILE A 153 -4.25 -0.53 -15.27
CA ILE A 153 -3.80 -1.03 -16.56
C ILE A 153 -4.51 -2.32 -16.93
N ASP A 154 -4.79 -2.51 -18.21
CA ASP A 154 -5.23 -3.80 -18.71
C ASP A 154 -4.06 -4.79 -18.88
N TYR A 155 -4.38 -6.07 -18.82
CA TYR A 155 -3.40 -7.16 -18.89
C TYR A 155 -2.56 -7.11 -20.17
N THR A 156 -3.16 -6.73 -21.29
CA THR A 156 -2.45 -6.62 -22.57
C THR A 156 -1.38 -5.53 -22.55
N ASN A 157 -1.63 -4.44 -21.82
CA ASN A 157 -0.73 -3.31 -21.70
C ASN A 157 0.26 -3.42 -20.55
N TYR A 158 0.01 -4.30 -19.58
CA TYR A 158 0.89 -4.50 -18.42
C TYR A 158 2.36 -4.80 -18.82
N PHE A 159 2.57 -5.59 -19.87
CA PHE A 159 3.91 -5.94 -20.37
C PHE A 159 4.54 -4.87 -21.26
N HIS A 160 3.80 -3.83 -21.65
CA HIS A 160 4.33 -2.77 -22.48
C HIS A 160 5.27 -1.86 -21.67
N ARG A 161 6.54 -1.84 -22.08
CA ARG A 161 7.64 -1.06 -21.45
C ARG A 161 7.31 0.42 -21.22
N PHE A 162 6.45 1.02 -22.05
CA PHE A 162 6.03 2.42 -21.90
C PHE A 162 5.29 2.67 -20.58
N PHE A 163 4.44 1.73 -20.15
CA PHE A 163 3.73 1.88 -18.89
C PHE A 163 4.68 1.80 -17.70
N LYS A 164 5.59 0.80 -17.68
CA LYS A 164 6.61 0.68 -16.63
C LYS A 164 7.42 1.97 -16.47
N ASN A 165 7.75 2.65 -17.57
CA ASN A 165 8.44 3.94 -17.52
C ASN A 165 7.56 5.05 -16.94
N SER A 166 6.26 5.09 -17.26
CA SER A 166 5.34 6.14 -16.80
C SER A 166 5.09 6.14 -15.29
N ILE A 167 5.28 5.00 -14.63
CA ILE A 167 5.12 4.88 -13.17
C ILE A 167 6.44 4.61 -12.43
N SER A 168 7.57 4.64 -13.14
CA SER A 168 8.91 4.44 -12.57
C SER A 168 9.33 5.53 -11.57
N GLU A 169 8.74 6.72 -11.66
CA GLU A 169 8.93 7.81 -10.69
C GLU A 169 8.30 7.49 -9.33
N CYS A 170 7.28 6.62 -9.31
CA CYS A 170 6.62 6.15 -8.08
C CYS A 170 7.40 4.96 -7.45
N GLY A 171 8.27 4.32 -8.22
CA GLY A 171 9.19 3.28 -7.77
C GLY A 171 9.34 2.14 -8.76
N ASN A 172 10.08 1.11 -8.35
CA ASN A 172 10.30 -0.07 -9.18
C ASN A 172 9.15 -1.06 -9.02
N LEU A 173 8.43 -1.32 -10.11
CA LEU A 173 7.37 -2.33 -10.16
C LEU A 173 7.88 -3.75 -9.92
N ASP A 174 9.14 -4.03 -10.25
CA ASP A 174 9.71 -5.36 -10.09
C ASP A 174 9.89 -5.74 -8.60
N ASP A 175 9.84 -4.75 -7.70
CA ASP A 175 9.81 -4.93 -6.24
C ASP A 175 8.38 -4.91 -5.66
N GLY A 176 7.36 -4.88 -6.53
CA GLY A 176 5.97 -4.82 -6.15
C GLY A 176 5.46 -6.14 -5.56
N ILE A 177 4.52 -6.05 -4.62
CA ILE A 177 3.93 -7.18 -3.91
C ILE A 177 2.46 -7.31 -4.30
N MET A 178 2.05 -8.48 -4.77
CA MET A 178 0.64 -8.78 -5.04
C MET A 178 -0.12 -8.90 -3.72
N ILE A 179 -1.17 -8.10 -3.56
CA ILE A 179 -1.96 -8.02 -2.31
C ILE A 179 -3.36 -8.61 -2.45
N LEU A 180 -3.90 -8.58 -3.67
CA LEU A 180 -5.19 -9.16 -4.03
C LEU A 180 -5.02 -9.91 -5.33
N GLU A 181 -5.50 -11.14 -5.36
CA GLU A 181 -5.38 -12.00 -6.53
C GLU A 181 -6.73 -12.57 -6.94
N CYS A 182 -6.99 -12.61 -8.25
CA CYS A 182 -8.17 -13.22 -8.84
C CYS A 182 -7.80 -14.52 -9.57
N ASN A 183 -8.35 -15.64 -9.07
CA ASN A 183 -8.45 -16.93 -9.78
C ASN A 183 -7.15 -17.55 -10.32
N ASN A 184 -5.99 -17.21 -9.75
CA ASN A 184 -4.68 -17.72 -10.19
C ASN A 184 -4.35 -17.40 -11.66
N GLU A 185 -5.06 -16.44 -12.29
CA GLU A 185 -4.86 -16.12 -13.71
C GLU A 185 -3.49 -15.46 -13.94
N LEU A 186 -2.98 -14.72 -12.95
CA LEU A 186 -1.67 -14.08 -12.97
C LEU A 186 -0.52 -15.03 -12.59
N ILE A 187 -0.73 -16.04 -11.73
CA ILE A 187 0.31 -17.01 -11.28
C ILE A 187 0.87 -17.85 -12.42
N ARG A 188 0.11 -18.01 -13.52
CA ARG A 188 0.59 -18.78 -14.67
C ARG A 188 1.70 -18.06 -15.45
N ASP A 189 1.88 -16.76 -15.20
CA ASP A 189 2.91 -15.94 -15.85
C ASP A 189 4.09 -15.74 -14.89
N GLN A 190 5.22 -16.40 -15.18
CA GLN A 190 6.43 -16.49 -14.34
C GLN A 190 7.13 -15.13 -14.08
N SER A 191 6.59 -14.04 -14.61
CA SER A 191 7.13 -12.68 -14.54
C SER A 191 6.65 -11.89 -13.33
N ILE A 192 5.61 -12.36 -12.64
CA ILE A 192 5.09 -11.75 -11.40
C ILE A 192 5.54 -12.64 -10.24
N SER A 193 6.38 -12.09 -9.36
CA SER A 193 6.75 -12.77 -8.13
C SER A 193 5.50 -12.95 -7.26
N ASN A 194 5.08 -14.20 -7.10
CA ASN A 194 4.03 -14.59 -6.17
C ASN A 194 4.56 -14.75 -4.73
N GLU A 195 5.81 -14.39 -4.48
CA GLU A 195 6.37 -14.37 -3.14
C GLU A 195 5.74 -13.21 -2.38
N PHE A 196 4.55 -13.46 -1.83
CA PHE A 196 4.05 -12.71 -0.69
C PHE A 196 5.12 -12.82 0.39
N ILE A 197 5.89 -11.76 0.62
CA ILE A 197 6.91 -11.74 1.67
C ILE A 197 6.14 -11.53 2.99
N PRO A 198 5.91 -12.58 3.80
CA PRO A 198 4.94 -12.54 4.89
C PRO A 198 5.33 -11.55 5.99
N HIS A 199 6.61 -11.24 6.07
CA HIS A 199 7.20 -10.30 7.03
C HIS A 199 7.09 -8.83 6.63
N THR A 200 6.55 -8.55 5.43
CA THR A 200 6.57 -7.21 4.84
C THR A 200 5.20 -6.54 4.93
N ILE A 201 4.10 -7.30 4.81
CA ILE A 201 2.76 -6.74 4.70
C ILE A 201 1.78 -7.51 5.59
N ALA A 202 0.99 -6.79 6.38
CA ALA A 202 0.05 -7.39 7.32
C ALA A 202 -1.30 -6.65 7.31
N TRP A 203 -2.40 -7.37 7.54
CA TRP A 203 -3.73 -6.74 7.57
C TRP A 203 -4.63 -7.25 8.70
N LYS A 204 -5.65 -6.44 9.03
CA LYS A 204 -6.67 -6.74 10.05
C LYS A 204 -8.06 -6.94 9.45
N GLU A 205 -8.75 -7.97 9.91
CA GLU A 205 -10.14 -8.26 9.52
C GLU A 205 -11.19 -7.55 10.37
N ASP A 206 -10.87 -6.95 11.52
CA ASP A 206 -11.88 -6.21 12.32
C ASP A 206 -11.25 -4.93 12.88
N LYS A 207 -11.88 -3.78 12.57
CA LYS A 207 -11.50 -2.45 13.07
C LYS A 207 -11.44 -2.37 14.60
N ASN A 208 -12.19 -3.22 15.29
CA ASN A 208 -12.24 -3.27 16.76
C ASN A 208 -11.15 -4.17 17.37
N THR A 209 -10.38 -4.88 16.54
CA THR A 209 -9.25 -5.68 17.03
C THR A 209 -8.14 -4.73 17.49
N LYS A 210 -7.97 -4.63 18.82
CA LYS A 210 -6.87 -3.86 19.42
C LYS A 210 -5.53 -4.39 18.93
N LEU A 211 -4.70 -3.49 18.41
CA LEU A 211 -3.25 -3.72 18.34
C LEU A 211 -2.78 -3.91 19.78
N TYR A 212 -2.42 -5.12 20.15
CA TYR A 212 -1.56 -5.27 21.31
C TYR A 212 -0.22 -4.62 20.93
N ALA A 213 0.07 -3.49 21.57
CA ALA A 213 1.38 -2.86 21.50
C ALA A 213 2.43 -3.92 21.86
N GLY A 214 3.33 -4.22 20.92
CA GLY A 214 4.34 -5.26 21.09
C GLY A 214 4.30 -6.39 20.06
N ILE A 215 3.80 -6.16 18.85
CA ILE A 215 4.27 -6.97 17.71
C ILE A 215 5.56 -6.30 17.26
N ASP A 216 6.68 -6.81 17.74
CA ASP A 216 7.95 -6.68 17.04
C ASP A 216 7.68 -7.16 15.61
N PHE A 217 7.52 -6.24 14.66
CA PHE A 217 7.86 -6.56 13.29
C PHE A 217 9.35 -6.87 13.36
N ILE A 218 9.70 -8.17 13.40
CA ILE A 218 11.06 -8.64 13.50
C ILE A 218 11.77 -8.26 12.20
N PHE A 219 12.22 -7.03 12.10
CA PHE A 219 13.26 -6.60 11.19
C PHE A 219 14.58 -6.81 11.94
N ASN A 220 15.01 -8.08 12.01
CA ASN A 220 16.41 -8.40 12.33
C ASN A 220 17.29 -8.05 11.13
#